data_AF-A0A3B0YVL6-F1
#
_entry.id   AF-A0A3B0YVL6-F1
#
_cell.length_a   1.000
_cell.length_b   1.000
_cell.length_c   1.000
_cell.angle_alpha   90.00
_cell.angle_beta   90.00
_cell.angle_gamma   90.00
#
_symmetry.space_group_name_H-M   'P 1'
#
loop_
_entity.id
_entity.type
_entity.pdbx_description
1 polymer ?
#
loop_
_entity_poly.entity_id
_entity_poly.type
_entity_poly.pdbx_seq_one_letter_code
_entity_poly.pdbx_strand_id
1 'polypeptide(L)'
;DLWHQLGKATFVTVGSSLLFALLGGITALLFGYNPVDALVIGAALMFSSTIIGLKLLPSTVLHHQHTGEIIISVLLLQDLIAILIMLVLHSMAGASDGWQHATLITLALPGVLIFAFAFSRYVLTRLLARFDTIQEYIFLLAIGWCLGMAELAQALGLSPEIGAFIAGIAVATEPISRFIAESLKPLRDFFLVVFFFSLGAGLEFNTMQTVLPAAIALALISLLLKPFVFKFLWVRQGEAAKISAEVGVRLGQISEFSLLIALLAVQSGVISVQASYLIQLATIITFIVSSYFIVLRYPTPMAVSDRLRRD
;
A
#
# COMPACT_ATOMS: atom_id res chain seq x y z
N ASP A 1 -14.57 11.98 -18.67
CA ASP A 1 -14.58 10.51 -18.84
C ASP A 1 -13.77 9.80 -17.75
N LEU A 2 -14.40 9.50 -16.61
CA LEU A 2 -13.78 8.74 -15.52
C LEU A 2 -13.29 7.35 -15.99
N TRP A 3 -14.05 6.70 -16.86
CA TRP A 3 -13.68 5.40 -17.45
C TRP A 3 -12.43 5.46 -18.33
N HIS A 4 -12.24 6.56 -19.06
CA HIS A 4 -11.05 6.74 -19.89
C HIS A 4 -9.80 7.02 -19.04
N GLN A 5 -9.93 7.82 -17.96
CA GLN A 5 -8.87 8.02 -16.99
C GLN A 5 -8.51 6.73 -16.24
N LEU A 6 -9.50 5.95 -15.81
CA LEU A 6 -9.29 4.64 -15.17
C LEU A 6 -8.57 3.66 -16.11
N GLY A 7 -8.93 3.62 -17.39
CA GLY A 7 -8.24 2.80 -18.39
C GLY A 7 -6.77 3.17 -18.54
N LYS A 8 -6.47 4.48 -18.61
CA LYS A 8 -5.08 4.98 -18.66
C LYS A 8 -4.31 4.61 -17.40
N ALA A 9 -4.88 4.88 -16.23
CA ALA A 9 -4.27 4.57 -14.93
C ALA A 9 -4.03 3.07 -14.76
N THR A 10 -4.96 2.23 -15.21
CA THR A 10 -4.82 0.76 -15.17
C THR A 10 -3.64 0.30 -16.02
N PHE A 11 -3.54 0.78 -17.27
CA PHE A 11 -2.41 0.45 -18.14
C PHE A 11 -1.07 0.87 -17.53
N VAL A 12 -0.97 2.11 -17.04
CA VAL A 12 0.26 2.62 -16.42
C VAL A 12 0.61 1.83 -15.17
N THR A 13 -0.36 1.55 -14.30
CA THR A 13 -0.15 0.86 -13.03
C THR A 13 0.26 -0.59 -13.24
N VAL A 14 -0.43 -1.33 -14.10
CA VAL A 14 -0.08 -2.73 -14.40
C VAL A 14 1.27 -2.79 -15.11
N GLY A 15 1.51 -1.90 -16.08
CA GLY A 15 2.78 -1.85 -16.81
C GLY A 15 3.97 -1.53 -15.91
N SER A 16 3.85 -0.53 -15.03
CA SER A 16 4.91 -0.20 -14.07
C SER A 16 5.09 -1.31 -13.04
N SER A 17 4.00 -1.84 -12.47
CA SER A 17 4.06 -2.90 -11.46
C SER A 17 4.76 -4.15 -12.00
N LEU A 18 4.39 -4.63 -13.19
CA LEU A 18 5.06 -5.79 -13.81
C LEU A 18 6.55 -5.52 -14.06
N LEU A 19 6.90 -4.34 -14.56
CA LEU A 19 8.30 -3.99 -14.79
C LEU A 19 9.11 -3.99 -13.49
N PHE A 20 8.60 -3.36 -12.42
CA PHE A 20 9.32 -3.31 -11.15
C PHE A 20 9.31 -4.65 -10.41
N ALA A 21 8.29 -5.48 -10.60
CA ALA A 21 8.32 -6.87 -10.14
C ALA A 21 9.48 -7.64 -10.76
N LEU A 22 9.60 -7.56 -12.09
CA LEU A 22 10.68 -8.23 -12.83
C LEU A 22 12.05 -7.69 -12.42
N LEU A 23 12.22 -6.37 -12.35
CA LEU A 23 13.50 -5.77 -11.98
C LEU A 23 13.90 -6.11 -10.55
N GLY A 24 12.97 -6.07 -9.60
CA GLY A 24 13.23 -6.44 -8.21
C GLY A 24 13.60 -7.92 -8.07
N GLY A 25 12.87 -8.81 -8.75
CA GLY A 25 13.15 -10.23 -8.76
C GLY A 25 14.49 -10.57 -9.41
N ILE A 26 14.79 -9.98 -10.58
CA ILE A 26 16.09 -10.15 -11.24
C ILE A 26 17.22 -9.67 -10.32
N THR A 27 17.05 -8.51 -9.68
CA THR A 27 18.05 -7.98 -8.74
C THR A 27 18.26 -8.95 -7.58
N ALA A 28 17.19 -9.47 -6.98
CA ALA A 28 17.29 -10.45 -5.90
C ALA A 28 18.03 -11.73 -6.33
N LEU A 29 17.72 -12.27 -7.51
CA LEU A 29 18.42 -13.44 -8.06
C LEU A 29 19.92 -13.17 -8.27
N LEU A 30 20.28 -11.97 -8.76
CA LEU A 30 21.69 -11.58 -8.94
C LEU A 30 22.45 -11.50 -7.60
N PHE A 31 21.76 -11.17 -6.51
CA PHE A 31 22.32 -11.17 -5.16
C PHE A 31 22.24 -12.54 -4.46
N GLY A 32 21.84 -13.61 -5.17
CA GLY A 32 21.88 -14.99 -4.68
C GLY A 32 20.68 -15.41 -3.83
N TYR A 33 19.59 -14.63 -3.83
CA TYR A 33 18.34 -15.05 -3.18
C TYR A 33 17.70 -16.20 -3.96
N ASN A 34 16.99 -17.07 -3.24
CA ASN A 34 16.25 -18.16 -3.87
C ASN A 34 15.08 -17.61 -4.73
N PRO A 35 14.50 -18.41 -5.65
CA PRO A 35 13.44 -17.93 -6.54
C PRO A 35 12.17 -17.43 -5.84
N VAL A 36 11.82 -17.99 -4.67
CA VAL A 36 10.63 -17.59 -3.91
C VAL A 36 10.86 -16.24 -3.24
N ASP A 37 12.00 -16.07 -2.56
CA ASP A 37 12.47 -14.81 -2.00
C ASP A 37 12.49 -13.73 -3.10
N ALA A 38 13.07 -14.05 -4.27
CA ALA A 38 13.14 -13.12 -5.40
C ALA A 38 11.76 -12.70 -5.92
N LEU A 39 10.80 -13.61 -5.98
CA LEU A 39 9.43 -13.30 -6.40
C LEU A 39 8.77 -12.31 -5.43
N VAL A 40 8.91 -12.52 -4.12
CA VAL A 40 8.33 -11.63 -3.10
C VAL A 40 9.06 -10.29 -3.04
N ILE A 41 10.39 -10.27 -3.18
CA ILE A 41 11.17 -9.03 -3.28
C ILE A 41 10.76 -8.23 -4.52
N GLY A 42 10.55 -8.90 -5.65
CA GLY A 42 10.00 -8.30 -6.86
C GLY A 42 8.63 -7.70 -6.61
N ALA A 43 7.69 -8.48 -6.09
CA ALA A 43 6.34 -8.03 -5.73
C ALA A 43 6.39 -6.79 -4.82
N ALA A 44 7.26 -6.79 -3.82
CA ALA A 44 7.45 -5.66 -2.91
C ALA A 44 7.94 -4.38 -3.63
N LEU A 45 8.75 -4.50 -4.69
CA LEU A 45 9.27 -3.33 -5.42
C LEU A 45 8.20 -2.64 -6.28
N MET A 46 7.07 -3.29 -6.58
CA MET A 46 6.01 -2.72 -7.43
C MET A 46 5.35 -1.48 -6.83
N PHE A 47 5.18 -1.48 -5.52
CA PHE A 47 4.29 -0.54 -4.84
C PHE A 47 4.94 0.82 -4.61
N SER A 48 4.13 1.86 -4.58
CA SER A 48 4.50 3.23 -4.22
C SER A 48 3.84 3.62 -2.90
N SER A 49 4.52 4.42 -2.07
CA SER A 49 3.97 4.83 -0.77
C SER A 49 2.88 5.88 -0.90
N THR A 50 1.75 5.63 -0.27
CA THR A 50 0.62 6.57 -0.16
C THR A 50 0.96 7.70 0.81
N ILE A 51 1.72 7.41 1.88
CA ILE A 51 2.19 8.42 2.84
C ILE A 51 3.01 9.50 2.13
N ILE A 52 4.05 9.11 1.39
CA ILE A 52 4.93 10.07 0.72
C ILE A 52 4.27 10.66 -0.53
N GLY A 53 3.53 9.85 -1.29
CA GLY A 53 2.88 10.26 -2.53
C GLY A 53 1.75 11.27 -2.32
N LEU A 54 0.89 11.05 -1.32
CA LEU A 54 -0.29 11.89 -1.05
C LEU A 54 -0.13 12.86 0.12
N LYS A 55 0.46 12.45 1.26
CA LYS A 55 0.51 13.37 2.43
C LYS A 55 1.48 14.53 2.22
N LEU A 56 2.46 14.40 1.32
CA LEU A 56 3.36 15.50 0.94
C LEU A 56 2.80 16.33 -0.23
N LEU A 57 1.62 16.02 -0.77
CA LEU A 57 0.94 16.88 -1.73
C LEU A 57 0.20 18.00 -0.99
N PRO A 58 0.23 19.25 -1.51
CA PRO A 58 -0.66 20.30 -1.04
C PRO A 58 -2.13 19.88 -1.22
N SER A 59 -2.99 20.24 -0.27
CA SER A 59 -4.42 19.90 -0.30
C SER A 59 -5.12 20.44 -1.55
N THR A 60 -4.70 21.61 -2.02
CA THR A 60 -5.16 22.21 -3.28
C THR A 60 -4.84 21.32 -4.49
N VAL A 61 -3.67 20.69 -4.54
CA VAL A 61 -3.29 19.75 -5.61
C VAL A 61 -4.02 18.43 -5.44
N LEU A 62 -4.18 17.96 -4.20
CA LEU A 62 -4.84 16.70 -3.86
C LEU A 62 -6.31 16.69 -4.28
N HIS A 63 -7.03 17.80 -4.05
CA HIS A 63 -8.48 17.86 -4.25
C HIS A 63 -8.93 18.54 -5.55
N HIS A 64 -8.07 19.35 -6.18
CA HIS A 64 -8.49 20.22 -7.29
C HIS A 64 -7.57 20.17 -8.52
N GLN A 65 -6.58 19.27 -8.56
CA GLN A 65 -5.71 19.14 -9.73
C GLN A 65 -5.65 17.71 -10.26
N HIS A 66 -5.53 17.62 -11.58
CA HIS A 66 -5.35 16.39 -12.34
C HIS A 66 -4.17 15.54 -11.83
N THR A 67 -3.10 16.18 -11.34
CA THR A 67 -1.96 15.49 -10.69
C THR A 67 -2.40 14.63 -9.51
N GLY A 68 -3.30 15.14 -8.65
CA GLY A 68 -3.84 14.42 -7.51
C GLY A 68 -4.69 13.23 -7.95
N GLU A 69 -5.58 13.43 -8.93
CA GLU A 69 -6.42 12.38 -9.52
C GLU A 69 -5.58 11.22 -10.08
N ILE A 70 -4.51 11.53 -10.81
CA ILE A 70 -3.58 10.53 -11.35
C ILE A 70 -2.92 9.71 -10.23
N ILE A 71 -2.36 10.39 -9.22
CA ILE A 71 -1.61 9.72 -8.14
C ILE A 71 -2.56 8.83 -7.32
N ILE A 72 -3.75 9.35 -6.96
CA ILE A 72 -4.77 8.57 -6.25
C ILE A 72 -5.17 7.33 -7.07
N SER A 73 -5.39 7.49 -8.38
CA SER A 73 -5.81 6.38 -9.24
C SER A 73 -4.75 5.26 -9.29
N VAL A 74 -3.46 5.60 -9.38
CA VAL A 74 -2.38 4.61 -9.37
C VAL A 74 -2.29 3.92 -8.01
N LEU A 75 -2.31 4.69 -6.92
CA LEU A 75 -2.18 4.13 -5.57
C LEU A 75 -3.34 3.20 -5.21
N LEU A 76 -4.59 3.56 -5.54
CA LEU A 76 -5.75 2.69 -5.29
C LEU A 76 -5.64 1.36 -6.04
N LEU A 77 -5.17 1.38 -7.29
CA LEU A 77 -4.95 0.17 -8.07
C LEU A 77 -3.80 -0.68 -7.50
N GLN A 78 -2.72 -0.04 -7.04
CA GLN A 78 -1.62 -0.71 -6.38
C GLN A 78 -2.03 -1.36 -5.06
N ASP A 79 -2.84 -0.69 -4.24
CA ASP A 79 -3.35 -1.23 -2.98
C ASP A 79 -4.20 -2.48 -3.23
N LEU A 80 -5.02 -2.48 -4.29
CA LEU A 80 -5.78 -3.67 -4.71
C LEU A 80 -4.85 -4.83 -5.13
N ILE A 81 -3.80 -4.55 -5.90
CA ILE A 81 -2.80 -5.55 -6.29
C ILE A 81 -2.08 -6.11 -5.05
N ALA A 82 -1.77 -5.26 -4.06
CA ALA A 82 -1.15 -5.68 -2.79
C ALA A 82 -2.01 -6.69 -2.04
N ILE A 83 -3.31 -6.42 -1.92
CA ILE A 83 -4.25 -7.36 -1.27
C ILE A 83 -4.33 -8.69 -2.01
N LEU A 84 -4.34 -8.68 -3.34
CA LEU A 84 -4.29 -9.92 -4.14
C LEU A 84 -3.00 -10.70 -3.88
N ILE A 85 -1.87 -10.02 -3.75
CA ILE A 85 -0.58 -10.67 -3.44
C ILE A 85 -0.57 -11.24 -2.02
N MET A 86 -1.09 -10.51 -1.03
CA MET A 86 -1.22 -11.02 0.33
C MET A 86 -2.08 -12.29 0.38
N LEU A 87 -3.18 -12.33 -0.39
CA LEU A 87 -4.01 -13.52 -0.53
C LEU A 87 -3.24 -14.71 -1.12
N VAL A 88 -2.44 -14.47 -2.16
CA VAL A 88 -1.59 -15.51 -2.77
C VAL A 88 -0.52 -16.01 -1.79
N LEU A 89 0.17 -15.11 -1.10
CA LEU A 89 1.19 -15.45 -0.10
C LEU A 89 0.62 -16.28 1.05
N HIS A 90 -0.54 -15.88 1.54
CA HIS A 90 -1.27 -16.64 2.57
C HIS A 90 -1.64 -18.04 2.09
N SER A 91 -2.09 -18.18 0.84
CA SER A 91 -2.37 -19.49 0.24
C SER A 91 -1.12 -20.36 0.07
N MET A 92 0.04 -19.77 -0.18
CA MET A 92 1.31 -20.51 -0.30
C MET A 92 1.78 -21.07 1.04
N ALA A 93 1.49 -20.38 2.13
CA ALA A 93 1.87 -20.81 3.48
C ALA A 93 1.13 -22.08 3.95
N GLY A 94 -0.11 -22.29 3.50
CA GLY A 94 -0.95 -23.44 3.83
C GLY A 94 -0.76 -24.69 2.95
N ALA A 95 0.30 -24.74 2.13
CA ALA A 95 0.47 -25.75 1.09
C ALA A 95 0.58 -27.21 1.58
N SER A 96 0.79 -27.46 2.88
CA SER A 96 0.79 -28.81 3.45
C SER A 96 -0.59 -29.49 3.40
N ASP A 97 -1.68 -28.71 3.38
CA ASP A 97 -3.09 -29.18 3.32
C ASP A 97 -3.80 -28.67 2.04
N GLY A 98 -3.04 -28.58 0.94
CA GLY A 98 -3.25 -27.68 -0.21
C GLY A 98 -4.59 -27.69 -0.95
N TRP A 99 -5.44 -28.72 -0.79
CA TRP A 99 -6.78 -28.72 -1.39
C TRP A 99 -7.84 -28.11 -0.46
N GLN A 100 -7.78 -28.42 0.84
CA GLN A 100 -8.76 -27.91 1.80
C GLN A 100 -8.56 -26.42 2.06
N HIS A 101 -7.30 -25.98 2.22
CA HIS A 101 -6.99 -24.56 2.42
C HIS A 101 -7.34 -23.71 1.19
N ALA A 102 -7.07 -24.18 -0.03
CA ALA A 102 -7.44 -23.46 -1.25
C ALA A 102 -8.97 -23.34 -1.42
N THR A 103 -9.72 -24.40 -1.10
CA THR A 103 -11.20 -24.34 -1.12
C THR A 103 -11.77 -23.40 -0.07
N LEU A 104 -11.19 -23.39 1.14
CA LEU A 104 -11.61 -22.47 2.19
C LEU A 104 -11.37 -21.01 1.80
N ILE A 105 -10.19 -20.67 1.24
CA ILE A 105 -9.89 -19.31 0.81
C ILE A 105 -10.81 -18.86 -0.34
N THR A 106 -11.07 -19.72 -1.33
CA THR A 106 -11.91 -19.40 -2.49
C THR A 106 -13.38 -19.18 -2.13
N LEU A 107 -13.89 -19.81 -1.07
CA LEU A 107 -15.24 -19.58 -0.54
C LEU A 107 -15.29 -18.47 0.53
N ALA A 108 -14.27 -18.38 1.38
CA ALA A 108 -14.21 -17.42 2.48
C ALA A 108 -14.16 -15.98 1.97
N LEU A 109 -13.32 -15.68 0.98
CA LEU A 109 -13.19 -14.31 0.47
C LEU A 109 -14.51 -13.72 -0.07
N PRO A 110 -15.24 -14.38 -1.01
CA PRO A 110 -16.53 -13.88 -1.45
C PRO A 110 -17.57 -13.89 -0.32
N GLY A 111 -17.53 -14.87 0.59
CA GLY A 111 -18.40 -14.90 1.77
C GLY A 111 -18.22 -13.69 2.67
N VAL A 112 -16.98 -13.34 3.01
CA VAL A 112 -16.61 -12.17 3.81
C VAL A 112 -16.96 -10.88 3.08
N LEU A 113 -16.74 -10.79 1.77
CA LEU A 113 -17.16 -9.63 0.96
C LEU A 113 -18.68 -9.44 1.00
N ILE A 114 -19.45 -10.49 0.69
CA ILE A 114 -20.92 -10.43 0.68
C ILE A 114 -21.44 -10.07 2.08
N PHE A 115 -20.91 -10.72 3.12
CA PHE A 115 -21.24 -10.39 4.50
C PHE A 115 -20.91 -8.93 4.81
N ALA A 116 -19.72 -8.45 4.44
CA ALA A 116 -19.29 -7.10 4.73
C ALA A 116 -20.21 -6.06 4.10
N PHE A 117 -20.52 -6.21 2.81
CA PHE A 117 -21.41 -5.32 2.09
C PHE A 117 -22.84 -5.39 2.60
N ALA A 118 -23.38 -6.59 2.85
CA ALA A 118 -24.74 -6.76 3.36
C ALA A 118 -24.87 -6.17 4.78
N PHE A 119 -23.92 -6.48 5.67
CA PHE A 119 -23.93 -5.99 7.04
C PHE A 119 -23.73 -4.48 7.09
N SER A 120 -22.78 -3.93 6.31
CA SER A 120 -22.59 -2.49 6.16
C SER A 120 -23.90 -1.81 5.76
N ARG A 121 -24.52 -2.30 4.68
CA ARG A 121 -25.73 -1.70 4.10
C ARG A 121 -26.96 -1.80 4.99
N TYR A 122 -27.21 -2.95 5.59
CA TYR A 122 -28.47 -3.24 6.29
C TYR A 122 -28.42 -2.99 7.79
N VAL A 123 -27.25 -3.15 8.41
CA VAL A 123 -27.08 -3.06 9.86
C VAL A 123 -26.28 -1.82 10.23
N LEU A 124 -25.07 -1.67 9.70
CA LEU A 124 -24.14 -0.60 10.08
C LEU A 124 -24.73 0.78 9.77
N THR A 125 -25.25 1.01 8.56
CA THR A 125 -25.88 2.29 8.20
C THR A 125 -27.08 2.61 9.09
N ARG A 126 -27.87 1.62 9.50
CA ARG A 126 -29.02 1.84 10.39
C ARG A 126 -28.59 2.15 11.83
N LEU A 127 -27.56 1.48 12.32
CA LEU A 127 -26.98 1.78 13.63
C LEU A 127 -26.38 3.18 13.63
N LEU A 128 -25.61 3.53 12.61
CA LEU A 128 -25.00 4.84 12.46
C LEU A 128 -26.03 5.96 12.39
N ALA A 129 -27.11 5.78 11.61
CA ALA A 129 -28.21 6.74 11.56
C ALA A 129 -28.99 6.86 12.88
N ARG A 130 -29.02 5.80 13.70
CA ARG A 130 -29.70 5.81 14.99
C ARG A 130 -28.87 6.47 16.10
N PHE A 131 -27.55 6.38 16.00
CA PHE A 131 -26.61 6.88 17.00
C PHE A 131 -25.80 8.09 16.49
N ASP A 132 -26.32 8.81 15.48
CA ASP A 132 -25.61 9.94 14.84
C ASP A 132 -25.40 11.15 15.76
N THR A 133 -26.07 11.15 16.91
CA THR A 133 -26.14 12.30 17.83
C THR A 133 -24.86 12.45 18.67
N ILE A 134 -24.11 11.35 18.89
CA ILE A 134 -22.89 11.32 19.71
C ILE A 134 -21.76 10.73 18.87
N GLN A 135 -20.75 11.54 18.57
CA GLN A 135 -19.64 11.20 17.67
C GLN A 135 -18.83 10.00 18.15
N GLU A 136 -18.71 9.83 19.47
CA GLU A 136 -18.00 8.74 20.13
C GLU A 136 -18.60 7.37 19.79
N TYR A 137 -19.93 7.28 19.60
CA TYR A 137 -20.56 6.01 19.19
C TYR A 137 -20.17 5.60 17.77
N ILE A 138 -20.13 6.57 16.85
CA ILE A 138 -19.71 6.31 15.47
C ILE A 138 -18.25 5.84 15.46
N PHE A 139 -17.38 6.49 16.25
CA PHE A 139 -15.98 6.09 16.39
C PHE A 139 -15.83 4.67 16.92
N LEU A 140 -16.51 4.34 18.03
CA LEU A 140 -16.49 2.98 18.60
C LEU A 140 -17.05 1.93 17.64
N LEU A 141 -18.13 2.25 16.94
CA LEU A 141 -18.74 1.33 15.97
C LEU A 141 -17.83 1.11 14.76
N ALA A 142 -17.15 2.15 14.26
CA ALA A 142 -16.20 2.04 13.15
C ALA A 142 -14.98 1.18 13.52
N ILE A 143 -14.44 1.36 14.73
CA ILE A 143 -13.34 0.51 15.23
C ILE A 143 -13.82 -0.92 15.43
N GLY A 144 -14.97 -1.11 16.09
CA GLY A 144 -15.56 -2.42 16.31
C GLY A 144 -15.84 -3.15 15.00
N TRP A 145 -16.26 -2.42 13.96
CA TRP A 145 -16.43 -2.95 12.60
C TRP A 145 -15.09 -3.41 11.99
N CYS A 146 -14.07 -2.55 11.99
CA CYS A 146 -12.77 -2.90 11.43
C CYS A 146 -12.12 -4.09 12.15
N LEU A 147 -12.11 -4.07 13.49
CA LEU A 147 -11.54 -5.17 14.30
C LEU A 147 -12.38 -6.44 14.17
N GLY A 148 -13.71 -6.32 14.20
CA GLY A 148 -14.62 -7.46 14.04
C GLY A 148 -14.47 -8.14 12.68
N MET A 149 -14.27 -7.36 11.60
CA MET A 149 -14.01 -7.91 10.27
C MET A 149 -12.62 -8.53 10.14
N ALA A 150 -11.60 -7.95 10.79
CA ALA A 150 -10.26 -8.54 10.85
C ALA A 150 -10.27 -9.90 11.57
N GLU A 151 -10.93 -9.98 12.73
CA GLU A 151 -11.12 -11.22 13.49
C GLU A 151 -11.97 -12.24 12.71
N LEU A 152 -13.06 -11.80 12.07
CA LEU A 152 -13.89 -12.68 11.23
C LEU A 152 -13.08 -13.28 10.07
N ALA A 153 -12.25 -12.46 9.40
CA ALA A 153 -11.37 -12.93 8.35
C ALA A 153 -10.38 -13.97 8.89
N GLN A 154 -9.76 -13.71 10.03
CA GLN A 154 -8.85 -14.65 10.69
C GLN A 154 -9.54 -15.97 11.07
N ALA A 155 -10.74 -15.91 11.62
CA ALA A 155 -11.54 -17.08 11.98
C ALA A 155 -11.92 -17.94 10.76
N LEU A 156 -12.05 -17.32 9.59
CA LEU A 156 -12.31 -17.99 8.31
C LEU A 156 -11.03 -18.39 7.56
N GLY A 157 -9.86 -18.23 8.20
CA GLY A 157 -8.57 -18.62 7.63
C GLY A 157 -8.03 -17.66 6.58
N LEU A 158 -8.46 -16.39 6.58
CA LEU A 158 -7.86 -15.30 5.81
C LEU A 158 -6.94 -14.46 6.70
N SER A 159 -6.12 -13.59 6.11
CA SER A 159 -5.29 -12.68 6.90
C SER A 159 -6.13 -11.54 7.52
N PRO A 160 -5.80 -11.07 8.75
CA PRO A 160 -6.50 -9.96 9.38
C PRO A 160 -6.50 -8.67 8.53
N GLU A 161 -5.43 -8.43 7.77
CA GLU A 161 -5.28 -7.27 6.89
C GLU A 161 -6.31 -7.27 5.76
N ILE A 162 -6.60 -8.45 5.19
CA ILE A 162 -7.65 -8.61 4.17
C ILE A 162 -9.02 -8.28 4.77
N GLY A 163 -9.31 -8.74 5.99
CA GLY A 163 -10.55 -8.43 6.70
C GLY A 163 -10.71 -6.93 6.96
N ALA A 164 -9.68 -6.27 7.47
CA ALA A 164 -9.67 -4.84 7.71
C ALA A 164 -9.84 -4.02 6.40
N PHE A 165 -9.22 -4.46 5.30
CA PHE A 165 -9.36 -3.82 4.00
C PHE A 165 -10.80 -3.93 3.45
N ILE A 166 -11.40 -5.14 3.53
CA ILE A 166 -12.79 -5.36 3.13
C ILE A 166 -13.74 -4.51 3.97
N ALA A 167 -13.49 -4.40 5.28
CA ALA A 167 -14.27 -3.55 6.19
C ALA A 167 -14.30 -2.09 5.70
N GLY A 168 -13.14 -1.56 5.31
CA GLY A 168 -13.00 -0.21 4.78
C GLY A 168 -13.77 -0.02 3.47
N ILE A 169 -13.63 -0.94 2.50
CA ILE A 169 -14.33 -0.87 1.22
C ILE A 169 -15.85 -0.92 1.40
N ALA A 170 -16.33 -1.80 2.28
CA ALA A 170 -17.77 -1.96 2.54
C ALA A 170 -18.40 -0.67 3.09
N VAL A 171 -17.63 0.12 3.86
CA VAL A 171 -18.08 1.41 4.40
C VAL A 171 -17.85 2.55 3.42
N ALA A 172 -16.85 2.48 2.54
CA ALA A 172 -16.50 3.55 1.60
C ALA A 172 -17.66 3.97 0.68
N THR A 173 -18.61 3.06 0.42
CA THR A 173 -19.81 3.32 -0.41
C THR A 173 -20.96 4.00 0.33
N GLU A 174 -20.88 4.10 1.66
CA GLU A 174 -21.94 4.66 2.50
C GLU A 174 -21.76 6.18 2.69
N PRO A 175 -22.86 6.95 2.89
CA PRO A 175 -22.80 8.41 3.01
C PRO A 175 -21.91 8.93 4.16
N ILE A 176 -21.77 8.15 5.21
CA ILE A 176 -21.02 8.49 6.43
C ILE A 176 -19.52 8.13 6.35
N SER A 177 -19.07 7.57 5.22
CA SER A 177 -17.68 7.15 5.01
C SER A 177 -16.66 8.24 5.30
N ARG A 178 -16.94 9.48 4.90
CA ARG A 178 -16.06 10.64 5.17
C ARG A 178 -15.87 10.90 6.65
N PHE A 179 -16.96 10.89 7.41
CA PHE A 179 -16.92 11.11 8.86
C PHE A 179 -16.15 9.99 9.57
N ILE A 180 -16.34 8.74 9.16
CA ILE A 180 -15.58 7.59 9.66
C ILE A 180 -14.08 7.75 9.35
N ALA A 181 -13.74 8.13 8.12
CA ALA A 181 -12.35 8.33 7.71
C ALA A 181 -11.66 9.45 8.51
N GLU A 182 -12.38 10.53 8.81
CA GLU A 182 -11.88 11.63 9.65
C GLU A 182 -11.72 11.21 11.13
N SER A 183 -12.68 10.47 11.66
CA SER A 183 -12.67 10.01 13.05
C SER A 183 -11.58 8.97 13.31
N LEU A 184 -11.26 8.11 12.34
CA LEU A 184 -10.18 7.12 12.45
C LEU A 184 -8.79 7.68 12.11
N LYS A 185 -8.71 8.90 11.56
CA LYS A 185 -7.44 9.53 11.15
C LYS A 185 -6.39 9.58 12.28
N PRO A 186 -6.72 10.00 13.53
CA PRO A 186 -5.74 10.04 14.61
C PRO A 186 -5.19 8.65 14.97
N LEU A 187 -6.03 7.61 14.99
CA LEU A 187 -5.60 6.24 15.26
C LEU A 187 -4.68 5.72 14.17
N ARG A 188 -5.06 5.92 12.90
CA ARG A 188 -4.21 5.54 11.76
C ARG A 188 -2.84 6.20 11.88
N ASP A 189 -2.80 7.51 12.13
CA ASP A 189 -1.54 8.25 12.19
C ASP A 189 -0.69 7.82 13.40
N PHE A 190 -1.31 7.52 14.55
CA PHE A 190 -0.62 6.95 15.72
C PHE A 190 -0.05 5.56 15.44
N PHE A 191 -0.86 4.62 14.95
CA PHE A 191 -0.42 3.25 14.68
C PHE A 191 0.59 3.17 13.54
N LEU A 192 0.55 4.07 12.56
CA LEU A 192 1.60 4.15 11.54
C LEU A 192 2.96 4.47 12.17
N VAL A 193 3.04 5.42 13.10
CA VAL A 193 4.29 5.74 13.81
C VAL A 193 4.79 4.53 14.59
N VAL A 194 3.89 3.85 15.33
CA VAL A 194 4.23 2.64 16.09
C VAL A 194 4.70 1.52 15.16
N PHE A 195 4.04 1.32 14.01
CA PHE A 195 4.41 0.32 13.01
C PHE A 195 5.82 0.54 12.46
N PHE A 196 6.14 1.76 12.01
CA PHE A 196 7.49 2.07 11.51
C PHE A 196 8.56 1.99 12.61
N PHE A 197 8.23 2.43 13.83
CA PHE A 197 9.12 2.30 14.97
C PHE A 197 9.42 0.82 15.26
N SER A 198 8.38 -0.02 15.31
CA SER A 198 8.53 -1.46 15.57
C SER A 198 9.35 -2.16 14.50
N LEU A 199 9.13 -1.82 13.21
CA LEU A 199 9.94 -2.37 12.12
C LEU A 199 11.40 -1.95 12.23
N GLY A 200 11.66 -0.67 12.48
CA GLY A 200 13.03 -0.18 12.68
C GLY A 200 13.73 -0.82 13.89
N ALA A 201 13.00 -1.01 14.99
CA ALA A 201 13.51 -1.66 16.19
C ALA A 201 13.77 -3.17 16.01
N GLY A 202 13.08 -3.82 15.08
CA GLY A 202 13.27 -5.24 14.75
C GLY A 202 14.48 -5.53 13.86
N LEU A 203 15.15 -4.51 13.32
CA LEU A 203 16.30 -4.70 12.42
C LEU A 203 17.57 -5.01 13.22
N GLU A 204 18.13 -6.20 12.99
CA GLU A 204 19.40 -6.60 13.60
C GLU A 204 20.61 -6.13 12.78
N PHE A 205 21.54 -5.41 13.42
CA PHE A 205 22.72 -4.83 12.77
C PHE A 205 23.56 -5.83 11.96
N ASN A 206 23.73 -7.06 12.45
CA ASN A 206 24.54 -8.07 11.78
C ASN A 206 23.93 -8.48 10.43
N THR A 207 22.63 -8.77 10.41
CA THR A 207 21.93 -9.15 9.17
C THR A 207 21.82 -7.94 8.23
N MET A 208 21.67 -6.72 8.75
CA MET A 208 21.65 -5.50 7.92
C MET A 208 22.89 -5.35 7.05
N GLN A 209 24.09 -5.62 7.57
CA GLN A 209 25.33 -5.47 6.79
C GLN A 209 25.36 -6.39 5.56
N THR A 210 24.83 -7.60 5.69
CA THR A 210 24.79 -8.57 4.58
C THR A 210 23.81 -8.16 3.48
N VAL A 211 22.67 -7.58 3.86
CA VAL A 211 21.62 -7.21 2.89
C VAL A 211 21.76 -5.80 2.34
N LEU A 212 22.58 -4.95 2.98
CA LEU A 212 22.73 -3.53 2.65
C LEU A 212 23.08 -3.27 1.16
N PRO A 213 24.02 -3.99 0.51
CA PRO A 213 24.33 -3.75 -0.90
C PRO A 213 23.12 -3.98 -1.82
N ALA A 214 22.39 -5.07 -1.58
CA ALA A 214 21.19 -5.41 -2.33
C ALA A 214 20.05 -4.42 -2.06
N ALA A 215 19.88 -3.99 -0.81
CA ALA A 215 18.90 -2.99 -0.41
C ALA A 215 19.17 -1.63 -1.07
N ILE A 216 20.45 -1.20 -1.14
CA ILE A 216 20.85 0.02 -1.86
C ILE A 216 20.55 -0.11 -3.35
N ALA A 217 20.87 -1.25 -3.97
CA ALA A 217 20.57 -1.49 -5.38
C ALA A 217 19.07 -1.35 -5.67
N LEU A 218 18.20 -1.99 -4.87
CA LEU A 218 16.75 -1.87 -5.00
C LEU A 218 16.25 -0.46 -4.75
N ALA A 219 16.79 0.24 -3.75
CA ALA A 219 16.45 1.62 -3.46
C ALA A 219 16.82 2.54 -4.64
N LEU A 220 17.99 2.38 -5.24
CA LEU A 220 18.41 3.13 -6.42
C LEU A 220 17.54 2.84 -7.64
N ILE A 221 17.21 1.57 -7.89
CA ILE A 221 16.26 1.18 -8.95
C ILE A 221 14.93 1.88 -8.72
N SER A 222 14.39 1.83 -7.50
CA SER A 222 13.13 2.50 -7.18
C SER A 222 13.23 4.01 -7.41
N LEU A 223 14.18 4.69 -6.76
CA LEU A 223 14.27 6.16 -6.74
C LEU A 223 14.68 6.78 -8.08
N LEU A 224 15.45 6.08 -8.91
CA LEU A 224 15.92 6.62 -10.18
C LEU A 224 15.05 6.15 -11.35
N LEU A 225 14.70 4.86 -11.38
CA LEU A 225 14.02 4.28 -12.52
C LEU A 225 12.51 4.43 -12.46
N LYS A 226 11.85 4.33 -11.28
CA LYS A 226 10.39 4.53 -11.19
C LYS A 226 9.98 5.91 -11.69
N PRO A 227 10.62 7.03 -11.28
CA PRO A 227 10.22 8.34 -11.79
C PRO A 227 10.34 8.45 -13.31
N PHE A 228 11.38 7.85 -13.90
CA PHE A 228 11.56 7.84 -15.35
C PHE A 228 10.48 7.00 -16.05
N VAL A 229 10.20 5.79 -15.55
CA VAL A 229 9.19 4.88 -16.10
C VAL A 229 7.79 5.50 -16.01
N PHE A 230 7.39 6.01 -14.85
CA PHE A 230 6.09 6.66 -14.68
C PHE A 230 5.96 7.88 -15.59
N LYS A 231 7.00 8.73 -15.67
CA LYS A 231 7.00 9.86 -16.61
C LYS A 231 6.79 9.39 -18.05
N PHE A 232 7.53 8.38 -18.49
CA PHE A 232 7.44 7.84 -19.84
C PHE A 232 6.05 7.26 -20.14
N LEU A 233 5.50 6.46 -19.24
CA LEU A 233 4.19 5.83 -19.41
C LEU A 233 3.07 6.87 -19.44
N TRP A 234 3.10 7.89 -18.57
CA TRP A 234 2.08 8.94 -18.56
C TRP A 234 2.16 9.85 -19.79
N VAL A 235 3.36 10.22 -20.25
CA VAL A 235 3.53 10.96 -21.51
C VAL A 235 2.96 10.18 -22.70
N ARG A 236 3.15 8.86 -22.74
CA ARG A 236 2.56 7.99 -23.77
C ARG A 236 1.02 7.96 -23.73
N GLN A 237 0.43 8.12 -22.56
CA GLN A 237 -1.02 8.20 -22.40
C GLN A 237 -1.59 9.62 -22.66
N GLY A 238 -0.75 10.54 -23.12
CA GLY A 238 -1.12 11.90 -23.52
C GLY A 238 -1.06 12.93 -22.40
N GLU A 239 -0.44 12.61 -21.27
CA GLU A 239 -0.26 13.57 -20.17
C GLU A 239 0.89 14.54 -20.42
N ALA A 240 0.78 15.76 -19.89
CA ALA A 240 1.83 16.76 -20.01
C ALA A 240 3.13 16.29 -19.35
N ALA A 241 4.27 16.50 -20.01
CA ALA A 241 5.57 16.02 -19.52
C ALA A 241 5.96 16.55 -18.13
N LYS A 242 5.52 17.77 -17.80
CA LYS A 242 5.76 18.39 -16.48
C LYS A 242 4.97 17.68 -15.37
N ILE A 243 3.68 17.43 -15.60
CA ILE A 243 2.81 16.69 -14.67
C ILE A 243 3.35 15.26 -14.50
N SER A 244 3.63 14.59 -15.62
CA SER A 244 4.15 13.21 -15.63
C SER A 244 5.47 13.07 -14.87
N ALA A 245 6.36 14.08 -14.95
CA ALA A 245 7.61 14.09 -14.20
C ALA A 245 7.40 14.25 -12.68
N GLU A 246 6.49 15.13 -12.26
CA GLU A 246 6.15 15.28 -10.84
C GLU A 246 5.48 14.03 -10.27
N VAL A 247 4.50 13.47 -11.00
CA VAL A 247 3.84 12.20 -10.65
C VAL A 247 4.88 11.08 -10.48
N GLY A 248 5.81 10.95 -11.42
CA GLY A 248 6.84 9.92 -11.35
C GLY A 248 7.72 10.04 -10.12
N VAL A 249 8.17 11.25 -9.77
CA VAL A 249 8.98 11.46 -8.56
C VAL A 249 8.19 11.14 -7.30
N ARG A 250 6.94 11.61 -7.20
CA ARG A 250 6.07 11.36 -6.05
C ARG A 250 5.66 9.90 -5.88
N LEU A 251 5.78 9.08 -6.93
CA LEU A 251 5.53 7.63 -6.90
C LEU A 251 6.84 6.79 -6.87
N GLY A 252 8.01 7.42 -6.73
CA GLY A 252 9.31 6.77 -6.91
C GLY A 252 9.78 5.89 -5.75
N GLN A 253 9.20 6.04 -4.57
CA GLN A 253 9.53 5.24 -3.38
C GLN A 253 8.87 3.85 -3.40
N ILE A 254 9.37 2.96 -2.55
CA ILE A 254 8.69 1.70 -2.22
C ILE A 254 7.49 2.03 -1.31
N SER A 255 6.60 1.08 -0.99
CA SER A 255 5.39 1.34 -0.19
C SER A 255 5.45 0.74 1.20
N GLU A 256 4.61 1.27 2.11
CA GLU A 256 4.25 0.63 3.36
C GLU A 256 3.66 -0.79 3.17
N PHE A 257 2.94 -1.03 2.07
CA PHE A 257 2.43 -2.37 1.74
C PHE A 257 3.55 -3.38 1.50
N SER A 258 4.70 -2.94 1.00
CA SER A 258 5.88 -3.78 0.82
C SER A 258 6.40 -4.31 2.16
N LEU A 259 6.28 -3.51 3.23
CA LEU A 259 6.65 -3.91 4.59
C LEU A 259 5.66 -4.93 5.16
N LEU A 260 4.36 -4.71 4.95
CA LEU A 260 3.33 -5.67 5.35
C LEU A 260 3.49 -7.01 4.63
N ILE A 261 3.77 -6.99 3.33
CA ILE A 261 4.05 -8.19 2.53
C ILE A 261 5.29 -8.92 3.06
N ALA A 262 6.37 -8.20 3.37
CA ALA A 262 7.59 -8.79 3.92
C ALA A 262 7.37 -9.42 5.30
N LEU A 263 6.54 -8.80 6.14
CA LEU A 263 6.18 -9.31 7.46
C LEU A 263 5.29 -10.55 7.35
N LEU A 264 4.24 -10.49 6.53
CA LEU A 264 3.35 -11.61 6.29
C LEU A 264 4.12 -12.81 5.74
N ALA A 265 4.94 -12.60 4.71
CA ALA A 265 5.67 -13.67 4.04
C ALA A 265 6.72 -14.33 4.95
N VAL A 266 7.34 -13.59 5.88
CA VAL A 266 8.30 -14.19 6.83
C VAL A 266 7.58 -14.92 7.96
N GLN A 267 6.47 -14.38 8.47
CA GLN A 267 5.65 -15.03 9.50
C GLN A 267 5.01 -16.31 8.98
N SER A 268 4.66 -16.32 7.70
CA SER A 268 4.07 -17.47 7.01
C SER A 268 5.11 -18.46 6.49
N GLY A 269 6.41 -18.23 6.76
CA GLY A 269 7.51 -19.09 6.34
C GLY A 269 7.75 -19.17 4.83
N VAL A 270 7.17 -18.26 4.04
CA VAL A 270 7.27 -18.25 2.56
C VAL A 270 8.64 -17.70 2.12
N ILE A 271 9.21 -16.76 2.86
CA ILE A 271 10.53 -16.18 2.55
C ILE A 271 11.50 -16.27 3.72
N SER A 272 12.79 -16.14 3.42
CA SER A 272 13.84 -16.02 4.43
C SER A 272 13.76 -14.70 5.20
N VAL A 273 14.28 -14.70 6.45
CA VAL A 273 14.43 -13.48 7.27
C VAL A 273 15.30 -12.44 6.55
N GLN A 274 16.34 -12.89 5.82
CA GLN A 274 17.21 -12.02 5.03
C GLN A 274 16.44 -11.30 3.92
N ALA A 275 15.55 -11.99 3.20
CA ALA A 275 14.71 -11.39 2.17
C ALA A 275 13.74 -10.35 2.77
N SER A 276 13.16 -10.65 3.93
CA SER A 276 12.30 -9.69 4.64
C SER A 276 13.09 -8.43 5.04
N TYR A 277 14.30 -8.58 5.61
CA TYR A 277 15.14 -7.46 5.99
C TYR A 277 15.59 -6.63 4.79
N LEU A 278 15.88 -7.27 3.66
CA LEU A 278 16.21 -6.58 2.42
C LEU A 278 15.06 -5.68 1.95
N ILE A 279 13.81 -6.17 1.96
CA ILE A 279 12.63 -5.37 1.58
C ILE A 279 12.46 -4.20 2.55
N GLN A 280 12.57 -4.46 3.85
CA GLN A 280 12.42 -3.44 4.89
C GLN A 280 13.47 -2.34 4.75
N LEU A 281 14.74 -2.72 4.63
CA LEU A 281 15.85 -1.78 4.52
C LEU A 281 15.77 -0.96 3.22
N ALA A 282 15.47 -1.59 2.08
CA ALA A 282 15.27 -0.88 0.82
C ALA A 282 14.13 0.16 0.96
N THR A 283 13.01 -0.23 1.58
CA THR A 283 11.87 0.66 1.80
C THR A 283 12.25 1.85 2.67
N ILE A 284 12.92 1.63 3.80
CA ILE A 284 13.38 2.70 4.71
C ILE A 284 14.33 3.67 3.99
N ILE A 285 15.29 3.15 3.21
CA ILE A 285 16.21 3.98 2.43
C ILE A 285 15.40 4.85 1.44
N THR A 286 14.45 4.27 0.72
CA THR A 286 13.62 5.06 -0.21
C THR A 286 12.76 6.10 0.48
N PHE A 287 12.25 5.82 1.69
CA PHE A 287 11.45 6.76 2.45
C PHE A 287 12.27 7.98 2.85
N ILE A 288 13.46 7.75 3.39
CA ILE A 288 14.37 8.82 3.80
C ILE A 288 14.72 9.67 2.58
N VAL A 289 15.29 9.04 1.53
CA VAL A 289 15.80 9.80 0.36
C VAL A 289 14.67 10.50 -0.39
N SER A 290 13.54 9.81 -0.65
CA SER A 290 12.40 10.41 -1.36
C SER A 290 11.78 11.57 -0.60
N SER A 291 11.59 11.44 0.72
CA SER A 291 11.00 12.51 1.54
C SER A 291 11.86 13.77 1.51
N TYR A 292 13.16 13.65 1.72
CA TYR A 292 14.08 14.80 1.63
C TYR A 292 14.07 15.41 0.23
N PHE A 293 14.12 14.59 -0.82
CA PHE A 293 14.13 15.08 -2.20
C PHE A 293 12.83 15.82 -2.57
N ILE A 294 11.67 15.27 -2.22
CA ILE A 294 10.36 15.86 -2.52
C ILE A 294 10.20 17.19 -1.77
N VAL A 295 10.50 17.22 -0.47
CA VAL A 295 10.36 18.43 0.37
C VAL A 295 11.25 19.58 -0.10
N LEU A 296 12.46 19.26 -0.61
CA LEU A 296 13.42 20.27 -1.06
C LEU A 296 13.16 20.78 -2.49
N ARG A 297 12.42 20.04 -3.33
CA ARG A 297 12.34 20.32 -4.78
C ARG A 297 10.93 20.51 -5.32
N TYR A 298 9.91 20.04 -4.62
CA TYR A 298 8.52 20.13 -5.05
C TYR A 298 7.67 20.89 -4.03
N PRO A 299 6.53 21.46 -4.46
CA PRO A 299 5.63 22.12 -3.54
C PRO A 299 5.04 21.12 -2.55
N THR A 300 5.17 21.39 -1.26
CA THR A 300 4.64 20.54 -0.19
C THR A 300 4.16 21.42 0.99
N PRO A 301 3.22 20.94 1.82
CA PRO A 301 2.81 21.66 3.05
C PRO A 301 3.97 21.85 4.04
N MET A 302 4.95 20.95 4.00
CA MET A 302 6.09 20.92 4.93
C MET A 302 7.40 21.45 4.32
N ALA A 303 7.33 22.15 3.17
CA ALA A 303 8.52 22.65 2.51
C ALA A 303 9.25 23.68 3.39
N VAL A 304 10.59 23.55 3.47
CA VAL A 304 11.44 24.45 4.27
C VAL A 304 11.56 25.84 3.62
N SER A 305 11.35 25.95 2.30
CA SER A 305 11.38 27.22 1.58
C SER A 305 9.99 27.79 1.36
N ASP A 306 9.80 29.08 1.64
CA ASP A 306 8.54 29.81 1.39
C ASP A 306 8.08 29.76 -0.07
N ARG A 307 8.99 29.52 -1.03
CA ARG A 307 8.65 29.37 -2.44
C ARG A 307 7.93 28.06 -2.76
N LEU A 308 8.21 27.02 -1.99
CA LEU A 308 7.69 25.67 -2.17
C LEU A 308 6.58 25.32 -1.18
N ARG A 309 6.46 26.08 -0.08
CA ARG A 309 5.43 25.86 0.91
C ARG A 309 4.06 26.18 0.33
N ARG A 310 3.18 25.18 0.27
CA ARG A 310 1.80 25.31 -0.22
C ARG A 310 0.88 24.41 0.59
N ASP A 311 -0.26 24.97 0.98
CA ASP A 311 -1.34 24.25 1.67
C ASP A 311 -2.37 23.69 0.69
#